data_AF-A0A662GNT2-F1
#
_entry.id   AF-A0A662GNT2-F1
#
_cell.length_a   1.000
_cell.length_b   1.000
_cell.length_c   1.000
_cell.angle_alpha   90.00
_cell.angle_beta   90.00
_cell.angle_gamma   90.00
#
_symmetry.space_group_name_H-M   'P 1'
#
loop_
_entity.id
_entity.type
_entity.pdbx_description
1 polymer ?
#
loop_
_entity_poly.entity_id
_entity_poly.type
_entity_poly.pdbx_seq_one_letter_code
_entity_poly.pdbx_strand_id
1 'polypeptide(L)'
;MNRYELLLKLAGTTLWVLSLTFIGFLLAAIIVEYRIFDKFSRRMVKLAKLTNIHPAALVAILGYVTGPRVAHGVLSELLFEGVIREGDVFSAILIAGFLCRVYIILRWFIPVVLPLLGPELALKLLCFNITIDAILTIAGFFYAKLRLRPPVLKDRDKLSSNQNEDDVSEASCKKALKRAFENFAKFALKYVVLSIAIGVFLLLGFFDVLNDLLKPYVVMLGLNPKAAAVTAVYLLQPSAALIICSNML
;
A
#
# COMPACT_ATOMS: atom_id res chain seq x y z
N MET A 1 34.06 -5.16 10.60
CA MET A 1 33.62 -4.38 9.43
C MET A 1 33.96 -2.92 9.69
N ASN A 2 34.72 -2.27 8.81
CA ASN A 2 35.23 -0.93 9.07
C ASN A 2 34.09 0.11 8.93
N ARG A 3 34.05 1.15 9.78
CA ARG A 3 32.92 2.12 9.79
C ARG A 3 32.68 2.79 8.43
N TYR A 4 33.76 2.97 7.65
CA TYR A 4 33.71 3.48 6.28
C TYR A 4 33.09 2.51 5.26
N GLU A 5 33.34 1.20 5.37
CA GLU A 5 32.70 0.20 4.50
C GLU A 5 31.19 0.13 4.73
N LEU A 6 30.75 0.34 5.97
CA LEU A 6 29.34 0.32 6.35
C LEU A 6 28.59 1.53 5.75
N LEU A 7 29.21 2.72 5.76
CA LEU A 7 28.67 3.92 5.12
C LEU A 7 28.64 3.82 3.59
N LEU A 8 29.68 3.24 2.97
CA LEU A 8 29.72 2.99 1.52
C LEU A 8 28.65 1.99 1.08
N LYS A 9 28.45 0.91 1.83
CA LYS A 9 27.35 -0.05 1.59
C LYS A 9 25.98 0.62 1.77
N LEU A 10 25.80 1.46 2.78
CA LEU A 10 24.56 2.19 3.01
C LEU A 10 24.26 3.18 1.87
N ALA A 11 25.27 3.88 1.36
CA ALA A 11 25.12 4.80 0.23
C ALA A 11 24.77 4.04 -1.06
N GLY A 12 25.47 2.93 -1.35
CA GLY A 12 25.21 2.11 -2.53
C GLY A 12 23.81 1.48 -2.53
N THR A 13 23.38 0.93 -1.39
CA THR A 13 22.02 0.38 -1.22
C THR A 13 20.97 1.48 -1.34
N THR A 14 21.18 2.66 -0.74
CA THR A 14 20.27 3.80 -0.85
C THR A 14 20.07 4.24 -2.30
N LEU A 15 21.16 4.31 -3.08
CA LEU A 15 21.10 4.69 -4.50
C LEU A 15 20.35 3.64 -5.33
N TRP A 16 20.63 2.36 -5.10
CA TRP A 16 19.96 1.25 -5.78
C TRP A 16 18.45 1.21 -5.49
N VAL A 17 18.06 1.41 -4.21
CA VAL A 17 16.66 1.51 -3.79
C VAL A 17 15.98 2.70 -4.48
N LEU A 18 16.62 3.86 -4.55
CA LEU A 18 16.05 5.04 -5.22
C LEU A 18 15.80 4.79 -6.71
N SER A 19 16.72 4.13 -7.42
CA SER A 19 16.52 3.78 -8.83
C SER A 19 15.34 2.83 -9.04
N LEU A 20 15.25 1.75 -8.26
CA LEU A 20 14.09 0.84 -8.31
C LEU A 20 12.80 1.55 -7.89
N THR A 21 12.92 2.53 -6.98
CA THR A 21 11.78 3.32 -6.55
C THR A 21 11.22 4.19 -7.64
N PHE A 22 12.08 4.86 -8.40
CA PHE A 22 11.65 5.67 -9.52
C PHE A 22 10.88 4.84 -10.56
N ILE A 23 11.33 3.61 -10.86
CA ILE A 23 10.67 2.69 -11.78
C ILE A 23 9.27 2.31 -11.27
N GLY A 24 9.13 1.99 -9.97
CA GLY A 24 7.84 1.67 -9.36
C GLY A 24 6.84 2.84 -9.43
N PHE A 25 7.29 4.06 -9.14
CA PHE A 25 6.47 5.27 -9.29
C PHE A 25 6.07 5.55 -10.74
N LEU A 26 6.96 5.28 -11.70
CA LEU A 26 6.70 5.43 -13.13
C LEU A 26 5.62 4.44 -13.61
N LEU A 27 5.77 3.16 -13.27
CA LEU A 27 4.78 2.13 -13.59
C LEU A 27 3.40 2.49 -13.03
N ALA A 28 3.36 2.90 -11.75
CA ALA A 28 2.12 3.28 -11.10
C ALA A 28 1.46 4.49 -11.78
N ALA A 29 2.24 5.49 -12.19
CA ALA A 29 1.71 6.66 -12.88
C ALA A 29 1.16 6.31 -14.27
N ILE A 30 1.83 5.42 -15.01
CA ILE A 30 1.36 4.92 -16.31
C ILE A 30 0.03 4.18 -16.15
N ILE A 31 -0.07 3.26 -15.18
CA ILE A 31 -1.29 2.46 -14.97
C ILE A 31 -2.49 3.36 -14.65
N VAL A 32 -2.29 4.43 -13.87
CA VAL A 32 -3.32 5.43 -13.58
C VAL A 32 -3.68 6.28 -14.81
N GLU A 33 -2.68 6.76 -15.56
CA GLU A 33 -2.90 7.65 -16.71
C GLU A 33 -3.60 6.96 -17.89
N TYR A 34 -3.30 5.68 -18.13
CA TYR A 34 -3.91 4.89 -19.22
C TYR A 34 -5.30 4.33 -18.87
N ARG A 35 -5.88 4.72 -17.72
CA ARG A 35 -7.23 4.33 -17.27
C ARG A 35 -7.53 2.83 -17.41
N ILE A 36 -6.52 1.97 -17.19
CA ILE A 36 -6.64 0.49 -17.27
C ILE A 36 -7.80 -0.01 -16.39
N PHE A 37 -8.14 0.75 -15.34
CA PHE A 37 -9.20 0.46 -14.38
C PHE A 37 -10.62 0.78 -14.85
N ASP A 38 -10.81 1.63 -15.87
CA ASP A 38 -12.15 1.88 -16.42
C ASP A 38 -12.72 0.62 -17.07
N LYS A 39 -11.85 -0.25 -17.60
CA LYS A 39 -12.24 -1.59 -18.08
C LYS A 39 -12.58 -2.54 -16.93
N PHE A 40 -12.01 -2.31 -15.74
CA PHE A 40 -12.24 -3.09 -14.52
C PHE A 40 -13.55 -2.68 -13.80
N SER A 41 -14.01 -1.43 -13.96
CA SER A 41 -15.30 -0.96 -13.44
C SER A 41 -16.46 -1.86 -13.85
N ARG A 42 -16.51 -2.30 -15.12
CA ARG A 42 -17.53 -3.23 -15.63
C ARG A 42 -17.49 -4.59 -14.94
N ARG A 43 -16.31 -5.07 -14.52
CA ARG A 43 -16.18 -6.31 -13.75
C ARG A 43 -16.64 -6.11 -12.31
N MET A 44 -16.35 -4.97 -11.71
CA MET A 44 -16.84 -4.62 -10.37
C MET A 44 -18.36 -4.51 -10.31
N VAL A 45 -19.00 -3.93 -11.33
CA VAL A 45 -20.47 -3.91 -11.41
C VAL A 45 -21.07 -5.31 -11.53
N LYS A 46 -20.39 -6.24 -12.23
CA LYS A 46 -20.82 -7.66 -12.28
C LYS A 46 -20.64 -8.35 -10.92
N LEU A 47 -19.52 -8.09 -10.23
CA LEU A 47 -19.27 -8.59 -8.87
C LEU A 47 -20.30 -8.07 -7.87
N ALA A 48 -20.70 -6.80 -7.96
CA ALA A 48 -21.71 -6.20 -7.10
C ALA A 48 -23.06 -6.93 -7.17
N LYS A 49 -23.44 -7.40 -8.38
CA LYS A 49 -24.64 -8.24 -8.57
C LYS A 49 -24.55 -9.60 -7.86
N LEU A 50 -23.34 -10.12 -7.66
CA LEU A 50 -23.10 -11.39 -6.97
C LEU A 50 -23.02 -11.23 -5.44
N THR A 51 -22.67 -10.04 -4.96
CA THR A 51 -22.40 -9.78 -3.53
C THR A 51 -23.50 -9.04 -2.78
N ASN A 52 -24.62 -8.68 -3.42
CA ASN A 52 -25.66 -7.79 -2.83
C ASN A 52 -25.13 -6.42 -2.35
N ILE A 53 -23.92 -6.05 -2.78
CA ILE A 53 -23.29 -4.76 -2.47
C ILE A 53 -23.80 -3.73 -3.48
N HIS A 54 -24.02 -2.50 -3.02
CA HIS A 54 -24.33 -1.40 -3.94
C HIS A 54 -23.19 -1.20 -4.96
N PRO A 55 -23.45 -1.18 -6.28
CA PRO A 55 -22.41 -1.08 -7.31
C PRO A 55 -21.55 0.17 -7.16
N ALA A 56 -22.12 1.26 -6.63
CA ALA A 56 -21.38 2.48 -6.28
C ALA A 56 -20.20 2.23 -5.34
N ALA A 57 -20.43 1.46 -4.28
CA ALA A 57 -19.39 1.16 -3.29
C ALA A 57 -18.28 0.31 -3.92
N LEU A 58 -18.63 -0.67 -4.76
CA LEU A 58 -17.65 -1.53 -5.44
C LEU A 58 -16.87 -0.82 -6.55
N VAL A 59 -17.41 0.24 -7.14
CA VAL A 59 -16.68 1.09 -8.08
C VAL A 59 -15.79 2.08 -7.33
N ALA A 60 -16.24 2.65 -6.21
CA ALA A 60 -15.47 3.58 -5.40
C ALA A 60 -14.14 3.00 -4.91
N ILE A 61 -14.09 1.70 -4.63
CA ILE A 61 -12.84 1.02 -4.22
C ILE A 61 -11.79 0.91 -5.33
N LEU A 62 -12.13 1.17 -6.59
CA LEU A 62 -11.10 1.34 -7.64
C LEU A 62 -10.22 2.57 -7.37
N GLY A 63 -10.72 3.54 -6.60
CA GLY A 63 -9.95 4.66 -6.09
C GLY A 63 -8.75 4.26 -5.23
N TYR A 64 -8.69 3.04 -4.68
CA TYR A 64 -7.52 2.58 -3.93
C TYR A 64 -6.25 2.52 -4.80
N VAL A 65 -6.41 2.45 -6.12
CA VAL A 65 -5.27 2.48 -7.05
C VAL A 65 -4.70 3.88 -7.25
N THR A 66 -5.47 4.93 -7.05
CA THR A 66 -4.93 6.30 -7.03
C THR A 66 -4.42 6.63 -5.63
N GLY A 67 -5.15 6.18 -4.61
CA GLY A 67 -4.68 6.03 -3.25
C GLY A 67 -5.81 5.81 -2.26
N PRO A 68 -5.53 5.27 -1.07
CA PRO A 68 -6.55 4.96 -0.07
C PRO A 68 -7.47 6.14 0.28
N ARG A 69 -6.92 7.35 0.33
CA ARG A 69 -7.68 8.57 0.64
C ARG A 69 -8.76 8.88 -0.39
N VAL A 70 -8.51 8.59 -1.66
CA VAL A 70 -9.47 8.83 -2.75
C VAL A 70 -10.65 7.88 -2.62
N ALA A 71 -10.38 6.57 -2.47
CA ALA A 71 -11.44 5.59 -2.26
C ALA A 71 -12.27 5.88 -1.00
N HIS A 72 -11.61 6.20 0.11
CA HIS A 72 -12.31 6.53 1.36
C HIS A 72 -13.14 7.82 1.24
N GLY A 73 -12.64 8.84 0.54
CA GLY A 73 -13.39 10.07 0.28
C GLY A 73 -14.68 9.80 -0.49
N VAL A 74 -14.58 9.08 -1.62
CA VAL A 74 -15.75 8.72 -2.45
C VAL A 74 -16.74 7.84 -1.67
N LEU A 75 -16.27 6.86 -0.90
CA LEU A 75 -17.15 6.04 -0.05
C LEU A 75 -17.83 6.86 1.04
N SER A 76 -17.13 7.82 1.63
CA SER A 76 -17.69 8.70 2.66
C SER A 76 -18.77 9.62 2.09
N GLU A 77 -18.55 10.18 0.90
CA GLU A 77 -19.51 11.03 0.21
C GLU A 77 -20.78 10.25 -0.16
N LEU A 78 -20.63 9.07 -0.78
CA LEU A 78 -21.76 8.20 -1.12
C LEU A 78 -22.56 7.75 0.10
N LEU A 79 -21.90 7.54 1.24
CA LEU A 79 -22.56 7.19 2.51
C LEU A 79 -23.31 8.39 3.07
N PHE A 80 -22.71 9.59 3.04
CA PHE A 80 -23.31 10.83 3.51
C PHE A 80 -24.55 11.21 2.70
N GLU A 81 -24.50 11.02 1.37
CA GLU A 81 -25.63 11.24 0.46
C GLU A 81 -26.73 10.17 0.57
N GLY A 82 -26.52 9.13 1.39
CA GLY A 82 -27.47 8.02 1.55
C GLY A 82 -27.61 7.12 0.31
N VAL A 83 -26.67 7.22 -0.64
CA VAL A 83 -26.63 6.39 -1.86
C VAL A 83 -26.21 4.96 -1.52
N ILE A 84 -25.34 4.79 -0.53
CA ILE A 84 -24.87 3.48 -0.04
C ILE A 84 -25.09 3.35 1.47
N ARG A 85 -25.14 2.10 1.95
CA ARG A 85 -25.30 1.79 3.39
C ARG A 85 -23.93 1.55 4.03
N GLU A 86 -23.84 1.66 5.35
CA GLU A 86 -22.62 1.34 6.11
C GLU A 86 -22.08 -0.08 5.81
N GLY A 87 -22.98 -1.04 5.67
CA GLY A 87 -22.61 -2.41 5.33
C GLY A 87 -22.05 -2.57 3.92
N ASP A 88 -22.44 -1.70 2.98
CA ASP A 88 -21.84 -1.65 1.64
C ASP A 88 -20.40 -1.11 1.71
N VAL A 89 -20.17 -0.08 2.53
CA VAL A 89 -18.83 0.50 2.78
C VAL A 89 -17.92 -0.54 3.40
N PHE A 90 -18.37 -1.21 4.47
CA PHE A 90 -17.57 -2.21 5.17
C PHE A 90 -17.16 -3.37 4.26
N SER A 91 -18.14 -3.92 3.53
CA SER A 91 -17.89 -5.01 2.59
C SER A 91 -16.98 -4.60 1.43
N ALA A 92 -17.18 -3.38 0.91
CA ALA A 92 -16.36 -2.85 -0.16
C ALA A 92 -14.91 -2.68 0.30
N ILE A 93 -14.64 -2.15 1.49
CA ILE A 93 -13.28 -2.01 2.03
C ILE A 93 -12.61 -3.37 2.23
N LEU A 94 -13.33 -4.37 2.74
CA LEU A 94 -12.79 -5.74 2.90
C LEU A 94 -12.40 -6.36 1.55
N ILE A 95 -13.25 -6.20 0.54
CA ILE A 95 -12.98 -6.65 -0.84
C ILE A 95 -11.85 -5.84 -1.48
N ALA A 96 -11.73 -4.56 -1.11
CA ALA A 96 -10.71 -3.67 -1.64
C ALA A 96 -9.29 -4.02 -1.16
N GLY A 97 -9.14 -4.87 -0.15
CA GLY A 97 -7.84 -5.30 0.37
C GLY A 97 -6.88 -5.71 -0.74
N PHE A 98 -7.36 -6.50 -1.71
CA PHE A 98 -6.57 -6.91 -2.87
C PHE A 98 -6.19 -5.75 -3.79
N LEU A 99 -7.11 -4.82 -4.10
CA LEU A 99 -6.84 -3.66 -4.95
C LEU A 99 -5.86 -2.68 -4.27
N CYS A 100 -6.07 -2.44 -2.98
CA CYS A 100 -5.15 -1.70 -2.13
C CYS A 100 -3.77 -2.37 -2.11
N ARG A 101 -3.72 -3.70 -2.08
CA ARG A 101 -2.46 -4.43 -2.16
C ARG A 101 -1.74 -4.21 -3.47
N VAL A 102 -2.43 -4.22 -4.61
CA VAL A 102 -1.82 -3.90 -5.91
C VAL A 102 -1.22 -2.50 -5.90
N TYR A 103 -1.93 -1.51 -5.36
CA TYR A 103 -1.41 -0.15 -5.19
C TYR A 103 -0.14 -0.12 -4.34
N ILE A 104 -0.19 -0.75 -3.17
CA ILE A 104 0.93 -0.84 -2.24
C ILE A 104 2.10 -1.59 -2.89
N ILE A 105 1.82 -2.65 -3.67
CA ILE A 105 2.84 -3.44 -4.34
C ILE A 105 3.64 -2.58 -5.32
N LEU A 106 2.93 -1.89 -6.20
CA LEU A 106 3.55 -1.11 -7.27
C LEU A 106 4.28 0.12 -6.73
N ARG A 107 3.72 0.77 -5.70
CA ARG A 107 4.19 2.08 -5.24
C ARG A 107 5.10 2.05 -4.02
N TRP A 108 5.09 0.95 -3.27
CA TRP A 108 5.88 0.80 -2.06
C TRP A 108 6.60 -0.55 -1.97
N PHE A 109 5.96 -1.66 -2.31
CA PHE A 109 6.54 -2.99 -2.09
C PHE A 109 7.70 -3.30 -3.04
N ILE A 110 7.46 -3.31 -4.35
CA ILE A 110 8.49 -3.49 -5.38
C ILE A 110 9.58 -2.41 -5.26
N PRO A 111 9.25 -1.12 -5.11
CA PRO A 111 10.28 -0.08 -5.09
C PRO A 111 11.09 -0.01 -3.79
N VAL A 112 10.48 -0.33 -2.64
CA VAL A 112 11.08 -0.10 -1.31
C VAL A 112 11.29 -1.43 -0.58
N VAL A 113 10.23 -2.20 -0.38
CA VAL A 113 10.30 -3.43 0.44
C VAL A 113 11.20 -4.49 -0.17
N LEU A 114 11.10 -4.71 -1.49
CA LEU A 114 11.85 -5.74 -2.21
C LEU A 114 13.37 -5.43 -2.20
N PRO A 115 13.82 -4.19 -2.49
CA PRO A 115 15.22 -3.82 -2.35
C PRO A 115 15.76 -3.88 -0.92
N LEU A 116 14.94 -3.50 0.06
CA LEU A 116 15.37 -3.50 1.46
C LEU A 116 15.50 -4.92 2.02
N LEU A 117 14.46 -5.74 1.93
CA LEU A 117 14.47 -7.08 2.54
C LEU A 117 15.20 -8.14 1.73
N GLY A 118 15.52 -7.84 0.47
CA GLY A 118 15.94 -8.84 -0.50
C GLY A 118 14.76 -9.68 -1.03
N PRO A 119 14.96 -10.39 -2.16
CA PRO A 119 13.88 -11.03 -2.89
C PRO A 119 13.19 -12.16 -2.12
N GLU A 120 13.93 -12.99 -1.37
CA GLU A 120 13.33 -14.15 -0.69
C GLU A 120 12.35 -13.76 0.42
N LEU A 121 12.74 -12.83 1.29
CA LEU A 121 11.92 -12.40 2.42
C LEU A 121 10.77 -11.50 1.98
N ALA A 122 11.04 -10.61 1.03
CA ALA A 122 9.99 -9.82 0.42
C ALA A 122 8.95 -10.72 -0.26
N LEU A 123 9.34 -11.77 -0.98
CA LEU A 123 8.37 -12.67 -1.61
C LEU A 123 7.54 -13.45 -0.58
N LYS A 124 8.16 -13.93 0.50
CA LYS A 124 7.43 -14.58 1.62
C LYS A 124 6.41 -13.64 2.26
N LEU A 125 6.83 -12.40 2.55
CA LEU A 125 5.97 -11.37 3.12
C LEU A 125 4.81 -11.02 2.17
N LEU A 126 5.09 -10.95 0.86
CA LEU A 126 4.10 -10.71 -0.17
C LEU A 126 3.05 -11.83 -0.19
N CYS A 127 3.49 -13.09 -0.20
CA CYS A 127 2.60 -14.25 -0.17
C CYS A 127 1.67 -14.20 1.06
N PHE A 128 2.23 -13.93 2.25
CA PHE A 128 1.44 -13.85 3.48
C PHE A 128 0.39 -12.73 3.43
N ASN A 129 0.77 -11.54 2.95
CA ASN A 129 -0.16 -10.43 2.78
C ASN A 129 -1.27 -10.76 1.77
N ILE A 130 -0.93 -11.36 0.64
CA ILE A 130 -1.91 -11.77 -0.38
C ILE A 130 -2.88 -12.80 0.19
N THR A 131 -2.40 -13.76 0.99
CA THR A 131 -3.27 -14.73 1.67
C THR A 131 -4.24 -14.05 2.63
N ILE A 132 -3.77 -13.11 3.45
CA ILE A 132 -4.63 -12.33 4.34
C ILE A 132 -5.67 -11.52 3.54
N ASP A 133 -5.26 -10.84 2.48
CA ASP A 133 -6.19 -10.06 1.65
C ASP A 133 -7.22 -10.94 0.97
N ALA A 134 -6.84 -12.15 0.54
CA ALA A 134 -7.76 -13.13 -0.01
C ALA A 134 -8.79 -13.56 1.04
N ILE A 135 -8.36 -13.85 2.27
CA ILE A 135 -9.25 -14.19 3.38
C ILE A 135 -10.21 -13.02 3.67
N LEU A 136 -9.70 -11.79 3.74
CA LEU A 136 -10.52 -10.58 3.95
C LEU A 136 -11.53 -10.36 2.81
N THR A 137 -11.11 -10.60 1.56
CA THR A 137 -11.98 -10.48 0.39
C THR A 137 -13.11 -11.51 0.45
N ILE A 138 -12.80 -12.75 0.79
CA ILE A 138 -13.78 -13.82 0.99
C ILE A 138 -14.73 -13.46 2.14
N ALA A 139 -14.19 -12.99 3.28
CA ALA A 139 -14.99 -12.57 4.42
C ALA A 139 -15.93 -11.41 4.06
N GLY A 140 -15.45 -10.40 3.33
CA GLY A 140 -16.27 -9.29 2.83
C GLY A 140 -17.36 -9.75 1.87
N PHE A 141 -17.05 -10.69 0.98
CA PHE A 141 -18.03 -11.32 0.08
C PHE A 141 -19.13 -12.04 0.86
N PHE A 142 -18.76 -12.90 1.83
CA PHE A 142 -19.72 -13.66 2.63
C PHE A 142 -20.53 -12.77 3.55
N TYR A 143 -19.91 -11.79 4.20
CA TYR A 143 -20.60 -10.80 5.02
C TYR A 143 -21.66 -10.05 4.20
N ALA A 144 -21.28 -9.58 3.01
CA ALA A 144 -22.20 -8.89 2.12
C ALA A 144 -23.37 -9.78 1.70
N LYS A 145 -23.09 -11.02 1.29
CA LYS A 145 -24.12 -11.95 0.84
C LYS A 145 -25.09 -12.38 1.95
N LEU A 146 -24.60 -12.54 3.18
CA LEU A 146 -25.40 -13.00 4.31
C LEU A 146 -26.21 -11.87 4.98
N ARG A 147 -25.62 -10.68 5.09
CA ARG A 147 -26.22 -9.57 5.84
C ARG A 147 -26.90 -8.52 4.97
N LEU A 148 -26.45 -8.31 3.73
CA LEU A 148 -26.99 -7.25 2.88
C LEU A 148 -28.15 -7.77 2.04
N ARG A 149 -29.26 -7.04 2.08
CA ARG A 149 -30.33 -7.19 1.11
C ARG A 149 -29.90 -6.58 -0.23
N PRO A 150 -30.37 -7.13 -1.36
CA PRO A 150 -30.10 -6.58 -2.68
C PRO A 150 -30.42 -5.08 -2.72
N PRO A 151 -29.52 -4.24 -3.25
CA PRO A 151 -29.74 -2.80 -3.31
C PRO A 151 -30.88 -2.47 -4.27
N VAL A 152 -31.76 -1.54 -3.88
CA VAL A 152 -32.75 -0.95 -4.78
C VAL A 152 -32.04 0.10 -5.62
N LEU A 153 -31.76 -0.22 -6.88
CA LEU A 153 -31.08 0.69 -7.81
C LEU A 153 -32.05 1.80 -8.22
N LYS A 154 -32.05 2.93 -7.52
CA LYS A 154 -32.65 4.17 -8.03
C LYS A 154 -31.66 4.79 -9.03
N ASP A 155 -32.09 4.85 -10.29
CA ASP A 155 -31.38 5.38 -11.47
C ASP A 155 -29.95 4.87 -11.70
N ARG A 156 -29.84 3.97 -12.68
CA ARG A 156 -28.57 3.50 -13.25
C ARG A 156 -27.73 4.59 -13.94
N ASP A 157 -28.29 5.78 -14.17
CA ASP A 157 -27.65 6.79 -15.02
C ASP A 157 -26.73 7.76 -14.28
N LYS A 158 -26.85 7.89 -12.95
CA LYS A 158 -25.98 8.81 -12.17
C LYS A 158 -24.63 8.22 -11.78
N LEU A 159 -24.50 6.89 -11.73
CA LEU A 159 -23.25 6.24 -11.31
C LEU A 159 -22.14 6.33 -12.38
N SER A 160 -22.53 6.65 -13.62
CA SER A 160 -21.62 6.87 -14.73
C SER A 160 -21.21 8.34 -14.89
N SER A 161 -21.90 9.29 -14.23
CA SER A 161 -21.73 10.73 -14.50
C SER A 161 -20.87 11.50 -13.49
N ASN A 162 -20.51 10.91 -12.34
CA ASN A 162 -19.68 11.58 -11.32
C ASN A 162 -18.22 11.13 -11.28
N GLN A 163 -17.75 10.40 -12.30
CA GLN A 163 -16.31 10.36 -12.57
C GLN A 163 -15.96 11.59 -13.39
N ASN A 164 -15.81 12.73 -12.72
CA ASN A 164 -15.18 13.97 -13.17
C ASN A 164 -15.14 14.15 -14.70
N GLU A 165 -15.95 15.11 -15.18
CA GLU A 165 -15.64 15.95 -16.34
C GLU A 165 -14.34 16.76 -16.14
N ASP A 166 -13.29 16.16 -15.57
CA ASP A 166 -11.94 16.68 -15.66
C ASP A 166 -11.30 16.08 -16.90
N ASP A 167 -11.59 16.75 -18.00
CA ASP A 167 -10.78 16.77 -19.22
C ASP A 167 -10.74 15.44 -19.99
N VAL A 168 -11.19 15.47 -21.23
CA VAL A 168 -10.81 14.48 -22.26
C VAL A 168 -9.32 14.71 -22.59
N SER A 169 -8.46 14.61 -21.58
CA SER A 169 -7.03 14.70 -21.71
C SER A 169 -6.58 13.34 -22.24
N GLU A 170 -6.16 13.31 -23.50
CA GLU A 170 -5.42 12.18 -24.06
C GLU A 170 -4.37 11.70 -23.04
N ALA A 171 -4.31 10.38 -22.82
CA ALA A 171 -3.33 9.77 -21.93
C ALA A 171 -1.94 10.28 -22.29
N SER A 172 -1.35 11.11 -21.44
CA SER A 172 -0.11 11.80 -21.77
C SER A 172 1.04 11.20 -20.97
N CYS A 173 1.97 10.56 -21.68
CA CYS A 173 3.20 10.05 -21.08
C CYS A 173 3.95 11.14 -20.30
N LYS A 174 3.89 12.40 -20.77
CA LYS A 174 4.46 13.55 -20.07
C LYS A 174 3.80 13.82 -18.71
N LYS A 175 2.48 13.64 -18.61
CA LYS A 175 1.70 13.81 -17.37
C LYS A 175 1.97 12.66 -16.39
N ALA A 176 2.06 11.43 -16.89
CA ALA A 176 2.48 10.28 -16.09
C ALA A 176 3.90 10.45 -15.54
N LEU A 177 4.86 10.87 -16.38
CA LEU A 177 6.25 11.10 -15.96
C LEU A 177 6.36 12.22 -14.93
N LYS A 178 5.65 13.34 -15.13
CA LYS A 178 5.61 14.45 -14.16
C LYS A 178 5.06 13.98 -12.80
N ARG A 179 3.94 13.24 -12.80
CA ARG A 179 3.34 12.66 -11.58
C ARG A 179 4.27 11.65 -10.92
N ALA A 180 4.96 10.81 -11.68
CA ALA A 180 5.93 9.86 -11.14
C ALA A 180 7.08 10.60 -10.46
N PHE A 181 7.64 11.63 -11.11
CA PHE A 181 8.74 12.42 -10.58
C PHE A 181 8.37 13.20 -9.33
N GLU A 182 7.22 13.89 -9.30
CA GLU A 182 6.76 14.62 -8.11
C GLU A 182 6.57 13.73 -6.89
N ASN A 183 6.00 12.54 -7.10
CA ASN A 183 5.78 11.57 -6.04
C ASN A 183 7.07 10.90 -5.59
N PHE A 184 7.94 10.56 -6.54
CA PHE A 184 9.27 10.05 -6.28
C PHE A 184 10.11 11.07 -5.51
N ALA A 185 10.12 12.35 -5.87
CA ALA A 185 10.92 13.37 -5.18
C ALA A 185 10.50 13.52 -3.72
N LYS A 186 9.19 13.57 -3.44
CA LYS A 186 8.65 13.60 -2.07
C LYS A 186 9.04 12.36 -1.27
N PHE A 187 9.04 11.19 -1.91
CA PHE A 187 9.48 9.93 -1.29
C PHE A 187 10.99 9.92 -1.04
N ALA A 188 11.79 10.23 -2.06
CA ALA A 188 13.25 10.21 -2.06
C ALA A 188 13.80 11.13 -0.97
N LEU A 189 13.26 12.34 -0.84
CA LEU A 189 13.65 13.27 0.23
C LEU A 189 13.45 12.65 1.62
N LYS A 190 12.25 12.13 1.89
CA LYS A 190 11.94 11.49 3.18
C LYS A 190 12.82 10.26 3.43
N TYR A 191 13.05 9.45 2.40
CA TYR A 191 13.86 8.24 2.46
C TYR A 191 15.32 8.57 2.78
N VAL A 192 15.92 9.53 2.08
CA VAL A 192 17.32 9.94 2.31
C VAL A 192 17.50 10.52 3.71
N VAL A 193 16.61 11.43 4.15
CA VAL A 193 16.66 12.00 5.51
C VAL A 193 16.60 10.90 6.57
N LEU A 194 15.71 9.92 6.38
CA LEU A 194 15.57 8.80 7.31
C LEU A 194 16.79 7.87 7.29
N SER A 195 17.31 7.54 6.11
CA SER A 195 18.52 6.71 5.97
C SER A 195 19.73 7.35 6.64
N ILE A 196 19.86 8.68 6.57
CA ILE A 196 20.89 9.43 7.30
C ILE A 196 20.64 9.32 8.81
N ALA A 197 19.41 9.55 9.28
CA ALA A 197 19.09 9.44 10.71
C ALA A 197 19.38 8.04 11.28
N ILE A 198 19.03 6.99 10.53
CA ILE A 198 19.33 5.60 10.91
C ILE A 198 20.84 5.36 10.89
N GLY A 199 21.55 5.86 9.88
CA GLY A 199 23.02 5.80 9.84
C GLY A 199 23.66 6.45 11.06
N VAL A 200 23.14 7.61 11.50
CA VAL A 200 23.57 8.28 12.73
C VAL A 200 23.29 7.43 13.96
N PHE A 201 22.09 6.87 14.11
CA PHE A 201 21.77 5.98 15.25
C PHE A 201 22.63 4.72 15.30
N LEU A 202 22.98 4.18 14.13
CA LEU A 202 23.86 3.02 14.02
C LEU A 202 25.30 3.38 14.43
N LEU A 203 25.80 4.55 14.03
CA LEU A 203 27.11 5.05 14.47
C LEU A 203 27.17 5.36 15.97
N LEU A 204 26.05 5.79 16.56
CA LEU A 204 25.90 6.05 17.99
C LEU A 204 25.75 4.78 18.84
N GLY A 205 25.63 3.59 18.24
CA GLY A 205 25.42 2.34 18.97
C GLY A 205 24.03 2.21 19.62
N PHE A 206 23.05 3.04 19.20
CA PHE A 206 21.71 3.05 19.77
C PHE A 206 21.01 1.69 19.64
N PHE A 207 21.22 1.00 18.52
CA PHE A 207 20.63 -0.30 18.27
C PHE A 207 21.18 -1.40 19.18
N ASP A 208 22.42 -1.29 19.64
CA ASP A 208 23.01 -2.25 20.58
C ASP A 208 22.34 -2.11 21.97
N VAL A 209 22.18 -0.87 22.43
CA VAL A 209 21.46 -0.55 23.67
C VAL A 209 20.00 -1.02 23.61
N LEU A 210 19.33 -0.76 22.48
CA LEU A 210 17.96 -1.20 22.27
C LEU A 210 17.83 -2.74 22.28
N ASN A 211 18.77 -3.44 21.65
CA ASN A 211 18.78 -4.90 21.59
C ASN A 211 18.99 -5.52 22.97
N ASP A 212 19.88 -4.97 23.80
CA ASP A 212 20.10 -5.45 25.17
C ASP A 212 18.92 -5.14 26.10
N LEU A 213 18.22 -4.02 25.90
CA LEU A 213 17.00 -3.70 26.65
C LEU A 213 15.82 -4.63 26.33
N LEU A 214 15.66 -5.01 25.05
CA LEU A 214 14.55 -5.86 24.61
C LEU A 214 14.82 -7.36 24.79
N LYS A 215 16.09 -7.79 24.84
CA LYS A 215 16.54 -9.18 25.05
C LYS A 215 15.72 -9.96 26.10
N PRO A 216 15.52 -9.48 27.34
CA PRO A 216 14.83 -10.26 28.37
C PRO A 216 13.35 -10.52 28.04
N TYR A 217 12.66 -9.55 27.44
CA TYR A 217 11.24 -9.69 27.06
C TYR A 217 11.04 -10.64 25.88
N VAL A 218 12.04 -10.73 25.01
CA VAL A 218 11.94 -11.41 23.73
C VAL A 218 12.32 -12.88 23.85
N VAL A 219 13.32 -13.17 24.70
CA VAL A 219 13.64 -14.53 25.13
C VAL A 219 12.47 -15.15 25.90
N MET A 220 11.74 -14.35 26.71
CA MET A 220 10.54 -14.82 27.42
C MET A 220 9.40 -15.23 26.46
N LEU A 221 9.34 -14.62 25.27
CA LEU A 221 8.38 -14.96 24.21
C LEU A 221 8.88 -16.05 23.25
N GLY A 222 10.08 -16.62 23.49
CA GLY A 222 10.70 -17.62 22.61
C GLY A 222 11.13 -17.08 21.24
N LEU A 223 11.22 -15.75 21.08
CA LEU A 223 11.56 -15.10 19.83
C LEU A 223 13.06 -14.75 19.79
N ASN A 224 13.61 -14.63 18.59
CA ASN A 224 15.00 -14.21 18.42
C ASN A 224 15.15 -12.72 18.85
N PRO A 225 16.10 -12.36 19.73
CA PRO A 225 16.31 -10.99 20.20
C PRO A 225 16.40 -9.93 19.09
N LYS A 226 16.93 -10.31 17.93
CA LYS A 226 17.03 -9.43 16.76
C LYS A 226 15.66 -9.02 16.18
N ALA A 227 14.63 -9.87 16.32
CA ALA A 227 13.29 -9.57 15.82
C ALA A 227 12.58 -8.48 16.64
N ALA A 228 12.98 -8.29 17.89
CA ALA A 228 12.35 -7.36 18.82
C ALA A 228 12.51 -5.90 18.44
N ALA A 229 13.74 -5.53 18.08
CA ALA A 229 14.07 -4.19 17.63
C ALA A 229 13.30 -3.86 16.34
N VAL A 230 13.13 -4.84 15.45
CA VAL A 230 12.33 -4.71 14.23
C VAL A 230 10.86 -4.49 14.59
N THR A 231 10.27 -5.27 15.49
CA THR A 231 8.86 -5.11 15.89
C THR A 231 8.59 -3.77 16.58
N ALA A 232 9.46 -3.33 17.49
CA ALA A 232 9.32 -2.05 18.18
C ALA A 232 9.35 -0.86 17.21
N VAL A 233 10.28 -0.88 16.25
CA VAL A 233 10.34 0.16 15.22
C VAL A 233 9.20 0.03 14.23
N TYR A 234 8.66 -1.16 14.00
CA TYR A 234 7.49 -1.36 13.13
C TYR A 234 6.23 -0.71 13.70
N LEU A 235 6.06 -0.77 15.02
CA LEU A 235 4.95 -0.12 15.73
C LEU A 235 5.00 1.40 15.65
N LEU A 236 6.20 1.98 15.68
CA LEU A 236 6.40 3.43 15.54
C LEU A 236 6.30 3.88 14.08
N GLN A 237 6.98 3.16 13.19
CA GLN A 237 7.02 3.49 11.77
C GLN A 237 7.40 2.28 10.90
N PRO A 238 6.46 1.70 10.13
CA PRO A 238 6.68 0.47 9.35
C PRO A 238 7.86 0.52 8.37
N SER A 239 8.15 1.69 7.78
CA SER A 239 9.27 1.84 6.84
C SER A 239 10.65 1.79 7.49
N ALA A 240 10.79 2.27 8.72
CA ALA A 240 12.06 2.26 9.44
C ALA A 240 12.43 0.85 9.93
N ALA A 241 11.41 0.04 10.26
CA ALA A 241 11.59 -1.34 10.67
C ALA A 241 12.17 -2.21 9.56
N LEU A 242 11.73 -1.99 8.31
CA LEU A 242 12.24 -2.69 7.14
C LEU A 242 13.74 -2.45 6.92
N ILE A 243 14.24 -1.25 7.25
CA ILE A 243 15.66 -0.89 7.12
C ILE A 243 16.49 -1.65 8.16
N ILE A 244 16.00 -1.75 9.40
CA ILE A 244 16.67 -2.50 10.46
C ILE A 244 16.68 -3.99 10.12
N CYS A 245 15.56 -4.50 9.61
CA CYS A 245 15.44 -5.89 9.21
C CYS A 245 16.40 -6.25 8.07
N SER A 246 16.60 -5.33 7.11
CA SER A 246 17.59 -5.44 6.03
C SER A 246 19.02 -5.57 6.58
N ASN A 247 19.42 -4.73 7.52
CA ASN A 247 20.77 -4.73 8.11
C ASN A 247 21.05 -5.89 9.07
N MET A 248 20.02 -6.66 9.45
CA MET A 248 20.13 -7.80 10.37
C MET A 248 20.27 -9.16 9.66
N LEU A 249 20.09 -9.18 8.34
CA LEU A 249 20.38 -10.30 7.44
C LEU A 249 21.86 -10.30 7.03
#